data_AF-A0A7W0URQ5-F1
#
_entry.id   AF-A0A7W0URQ5-F1
#
_cell.length_a   1.000
_cell.length_b   1.000
_cell.length_c   1.000
_cell.angle_alpha   90.00
_cell.angle_beta   90.00
_cell.angle_gamma   90.00
#
_symmetry.space_group_name_H-M   'P 1'
#
loop_
_entity.id
_entity.type
_entity.pdbx_description
1 polymer ?
#
loop_
_entity_poly.entity_id
_entity_poly.type
_entity_poly.pdbx_seq_one_letter_code
_entity_poly.pdbx_strand_id
1 'polypeptide(L)'
;MAEETKYAEMTVEELRAELEKRELPKSGNKDELITRLEDDDTAQGGTAPENRAPVEAADEKPAEKKPARRRGAAETTTSTRRDRDDARPAPRGADGTIEVRAKAKYVRIAPRKARLVMDHVRGKNVGDARALLKHTPRAAAGDIAKLLESAVANAENNFELDPDELKIARAFVDEGPTIKRFQPRALGRATPIKKRTSHMTITLTTTKEDGR
;
A
#
# COMPACT_ATOMS: atom_id res chain seq x y z
N MET A 1 24.96 -40.46 9.42
CA MET A 1 24.80 -40.92 8.03
C MET A 1 23.56 -40.22 7.53
N ALA A 2 23.70 -39.30 6.58
CA ALA A 2 22.55 -38.59 6.03
C ALA A 2 21.70 -39.61 5.28
N GLU A 3 20.40 -39.64 5.55
CA GLU A 3 19.49 -40.44 4.74
C GLU A 3 19.44 -39.80 3.35
N GLU A 4 20.02 -40.50 2.37
CA GLU A 4 19.88 -40.17 0.96
C GLU A 4 18.39 -40.38 0.61
N THR A 5 17.71 -39.32 0.16
CA THR A 5 16.30 -39.45 -0.20
C THR A 5 16.19 -40.35 -1.43
N LYS A 6 15.23 -41.27 -1.40
CA LYS A 6 14.95 -42.28 -2.44
C LYS A 6 14.84 -41.70 -3.87
N TYR A 7 14.58 -40.40 -4.00
CA TYR A 7 14.34 -39.70 -5.26
C TYR A 7 15.51 -38.85 -5.76
N ALA A 8 16.54 -38.59 -4.92
CA ALA A 8 17.66 -37.71 -5.29
C ALA A 8 18.58 -38.31 -6.37
N GLU A 9 18.76 -39.64 -6.34
CA GLU A 9 19.65 -40.36 -7.26
C GLU A 9 19.03 -40.62 -8.63
N MET A 10 17.71 -40.48 -8.80
CA MET A 10 17.02 -40.78 -10.05
C MET A 10 17.26 -39.72 -11.14
N THR A 11 17.17 -40.14 -12.40
CA THR A 11 17.21 -39.25 -13.56
C THR A 11 15.88 -38.51 -13.74
N VAL A 12 15.89 -37.40 -14.50
CA VAL A 12 14.70 -36.57 -14.72
C VAL A 12 13.59 -37.36 -15.44
N GLU A 13 13.95 -38.29 -16.31
CA GLU A 13 12.98 -39.11 -17.06
C GLU A 13 12.29 -40.12 -16.14
N GLU A 14 13.04 -40.74 -15.23
CA GLU A 14 12.50 -41.66 -14.21
C GLU A 14 11.57 -40.93 -13.24
N LEU A 15 11.94 -39.72 -12.79
CA LEU A 15 11.08 -38.89 -11.93
C LEU A 15 9.75 -38.53 -12.62
N ARG A 16 9.78 -38.20 -13.92
CA ARG A 16 8.56 -37.90 -14.69
C ARG A 16 7.69 -39.13 -14.91
N ALA A 17 8.29 -40.30 -15.13
CA ALA A 17 7.57 -41.55 -15.27
C ALA A 17 6.91 -41.98 -13.94
N GLU A 18 7.57 -41.72 -12.82
CA GLU A 18 7.01 -42.02 -11.49
C GLU A 18 5.88 -41.05 -11.13
N LEU A 19 6.00 -39.76 -11.45
CA LEU A 19 4.91 -38.78 -11.33
C LEU A 19 3.70 -39.13 -12.22
N GLU A 20 3.92 -39.70 -13.41
CA GLU A 20 2.85 -40.15 -14.30
C GLU A 20 2.02 -41.29 -13.68
N LYS A 21 2.68 -42.26 -13.04
CA LYS A 21 1.99 -43.37 -12.36
C LYS A 21 1.12 -42.89 -11.20
N ARG A 22 1.45 -41.73 -10.62
CA ARG A 22 0.75 -41.10 -9.50
C ARG A 22 -0.21 -39.97 -9.92
N GLU A 23 -0.39 -39.77 -11.23
CA GLU A 23 -1.26 -38.72 -11.82
C GLU A 23 -0.88 -37.29 -11.41
N LEU A 24 0.41 -37.02 -11.13
CA LEU A 24 0.92 -35.72 -10.73
C LEU A 24 1.49 -34.92 -11.93
N PRO A 25 1.55 -33.57 -11.84
CA PRO A 25 2.06 -32.74 -12.92
C PRO A 25 3.57 -32.95 -13.18
N LYS A 26 3.95 -33.13 -14.45
CA LYS A 26 5.32 -33.49 -14.90
C LYS A 26 6.22 -32.29 -15.25
N SER A 27 5.75 -31.07 -15.06
CA SER A 27 6.44 -29.84 -15.47
C SER A 27 7.46 -29.37 -14.43
N GLY A 28 8.59 -28.81 -14.88
CA GLY A 28 9.55 -28.14 -13.99
C GLY A 28 10.95 -28.75 -13.99
N ASN A 29 11.77 -28.23 -13.09
CA ASN A 29 13.17 -28.65 -12.86
C ASN A 29 13.26 -29.92 -12.01
N LYS A 30 14.41 -30.59 -12.01
CA LYS A 30 14.63 -31.87 -11.28
C LYS A 30 14.20 -31.77 -9.81
N ASP A 31 14.58 -30.69 -9.14
CA ASP A 31 14.29 -30.47 -7.71
C ASP A 31 12.78 -30.29 -7.45
N GLU A 32 12.05 -29.66 -8.37
CA GLU A 32 10.60 -29.53 -8.28
C GLU A 32 9.85 -30.86 -8.50
N LEU A 33 10.44 -31.79 -9.28
CA LEU A 33 9.86 -33.13 -9.45
C LEU A 33 10.09 -33.99 -8.21
N ILE A 34 11.26 -33.85 -7.58
CA ILE A 34 11.62 -34.54 -6.33
C ILE A 34 10.69 -34.11 -5.20
N THR A 35 10.56 -32.81 -4.95
CA THR A 35 9.68 -32.25 -3.91
C THR A 35 8.23 -32.72 -4.04
N ARG A 36 7.66 -32.76 -5.25
CA ARG A 36 6.29 -33.26 -5.47
C ARG A 36 6.11 -34.74 -5.13
N LEU A 37 7.13 -35.57 -5.39
CA LEU A 37 7.10 -36.99 -5.03
C LEU A 37 7.29 -37.19 -3.52
N GLU A 38 8.15 -36.39 -2.89
CA GLU A 38 8.37 -36.41 -1.44
C GLU A 38 7.13 -35.92 -0.66
N ASP A 39 6.45 -34.89 -1.16
CA ASP A 39 5.21 -34.35 -0.60
C ASP A 39 4.04 -35.36 -0.69
N ASP A 40 3.93 -36.09 -1.80
CA ASP A 40 2.91 -37.13 -1.99
C ASP A 40 3.16 -38.37 -1.11
N ASP A 41 4.42 -38.80 -0.97
CA ASP A 41 4.78 -39.86 -0.02
C ASP A 41 4.46 -39.45 1.43
N THR A 42 4.68 -38.19 1.78
CA THR A 42 4.35 -37.64 3.11
C THR A 42 2.84 -37.52 3.32
N ALA A 43 2.08 -37.20 2.26
CA ALA A 43 0.63 -37.11 2.31
C ALA A 43 -0.06 -38.48 2.46
N GLN A 44 0.54 -39.55 1.89
CA GLN A 44 0.02 -40.91 2.01
C GLN A 44 0.57 -41.67 3.24
N GLY A 45 1.72 -41.27 3.76
CA GLY A 45 2.35 -41.84 4.96
C GLY A 45 2.02 -41.06 6.23
N GLY A 46 0.93 -41.40 6.91
CA GLY A 46 0.59 -40.87 8.23
C GLY A 46 1.60 -41.30 9.31
N THR A 47 2.74 -40.61 9.42
CA THR A 47 3.62 -40.66 10.59
C THR A 47 4.41 -39.37 10.70
N ALA A 48 4.08 -38.54 11.68
CA ALA A 48 4.88 -37.37 12.05
C ALA A 48 6.14 -37.80 12.81
N PRO A 49 7.29 -37.12 12.61
CA PRO A 49 8.30 -37.04 13.64
C PRO A 49 8.40 -35.63 14.24
N GLU A 50 8.34 -35.62 15.56
CA GLU A 50 8.67 -34.52 16.46
C GLU A 50 10.11 -34.02 16.29
N ASN A 51 10.27 -32.71 16.50
CA ASN A 51 11.45 -32.00 17.00
C ASN A 51 12.76 -32.05 16.17
N ARG A 52 13.05 -30.91 15.53
CA ARG A 52 14.41 -30.35 15.58
C ARG A 52 14.41 -28.82 15.50
N ALA A 53 15.19 -28.23 16.42
CA ALA A 53 15.40 -26.82 16.63
C ALA A 53 15.92 -26.05 15.39
N PRO A 54 15.75 -24.72 15.32
CA PRO A 54 16.31 -23.93 14.23
C PRO A 54 17.79 -23.63 14.50
N VAL A 55 18.65 -24.07 13.59
CA VAL A 55 20.00 -23.51 13.39
C VAL A 55 20.03 -22.94 11.98
N GLU A 56 19.90 -21.62 11.87
CA GLU A 56 20.06 -20.87 10.64
C GLU A 56 21.52 -20.86 10.17
N ALA A 57 21.69 -21.26 8.91
CA ALA A 57 22.48 -20.61 7.86
C ALA A 57 23.96 -20.24 8.11
N ALA A 58 24.81 -21.10 7.56
CA ALA A 58 25.76 -20.83 6.46
C ALA A 58 26.61 -19.54 6.47
N ASP A 59 27.93 -19.79 6.55
CA ASP A 59 29.01 -18.92 6.08
C ASP A 59 29.15 -19.08 4.55
N GLU A 60 28.92 -18.02 3.76
CA GLU A 60 29.69 -17.77 2.54
C GLU A 60 29.65 -16.27 2.17
N LYS A 61 30.80 -15.59 2.32
CA LYS A 61 31.08 -14.23 1.82
C LYS A 61 31.64 -14.33 0.40
N PRO A 62 31.47 -13.35 -0.53
CA PRO A 62 32.03 -11.98 -0.35
C PRO A 62 31.38 -10.80 -1.11
N ALA A 63 31.50 -9.57 -0.57
CA ALA A 63 31.90 -8.34 -1.30
C ALA A 63 31.80 -7.09 -0.38
N GLU A 64 32.92 -6.42 -0.18
CA GLU A 64 33.17 -5.40 0.83
C GLU A 64 32.91 -3.99 0.28
N LYS A 65 31.83 -3.32 0.73
CA LYS A 65 31.71 -1.85 0.68
C LYS A 65 31.81 -1.31 2.12
N LYS A 66 32.93 -0.67 2.45
CA LYS A 66 33.22 -0.05 3.75
C LYS A 66 32.11 0.92 4.20
N PRO A 67 31.51 0.77 5.40
CA PRO A 67 30.84 1.89 6.05
C PRO A 67 31.84 2.72 6.88
N ALA A 68 31.72 4.04 6.73
CA ALA A 68 32.50 5.01 7.46
C ALA A 68 32.09 5.06 8.94
N ARG A 69 33.11 4.95 9.81
CA ARG A 69 33.26 5.54 11.15
C ARG A 69 32.02 5.58 12.07
N ARG A 70 32.06 4.70 13.07
CA ARG A 70 31.43 4.83 14.40
C ARG A 70 31.53 6.28 14.92
N ARG A 71 30.39 6.86 15.30
CA ARG A 71 30.30 7.86 16.37
C ARG A 71 29.47 7.24 17.50
N GLY A 72 29.92 7.47 18.72
CA GLY A 72 29.58 6.70 19.91
C GLY A 72 28.09 6.63 20.24
N ALA A 73 27.73 5.51 20.85
CA ALA A 73 26.49 5.37 21.59
C ALA A 73 26.53 6.35 22.76
N ALA A 74 25.74 7.41 22.66
CA ALA A 74 25.33 8.19 23.82
C ALA A 74 24.06 7.51 24.34
N GLU A 75 24.20 6.86 25.50
CA GLU A 75 23.09 6.51 26.37
C GLU A 75 22.26 7.77 26.61
N THR A 76 21.13 7.88 25.91
CA THR A 76 20.13 8.89 26.23
C THR A 76 19.17 8.22 27.18
N THR A 77 19.46 8.45 28.45
CA THR A 77 18.53 8.27 29.56
C THR A 77 17.17 8.87 29.22
N THR A 78 16.15 8.07 29.53
CA THR A 78 14.73 8.38 29.64
C THR A 78 14.43 9.87 29.74
N SER A 79 13.84 10.42 28.67
CA SER A 79 12.82 11.45 28.84
C SER A 79 11.47 10.80 28.57
N THR A 80 10.82 10.38 29.65
CA THR A 80 9.37 10.20 29.74
C THR A 80 8.74 11.57 29.47
N ARG A 81 8.66 11.92 28.20
CA ARG A 81 7.86 13.01 27.65
C ARG A 81 7.21 12.48 26.38
N ARG A 82 6.35 11.49 26.54
CA ARG A 82 5.24 11.22 25.63
C ARG A 82 4.20 10.22 26.17
N ASP A 83 4.13 9.98 27.48
CA ASP A 83 2.90 9.50 28.11
C ASP A 83 1.93 10.69 28.30
N ARG A 84 1.56 11.30 27.18
CA ARG A 84 0.22 11.85 27.06
C ARG A 84 -0.56 10.78 26.32
N ASP A 85 -1.08 9.85 27.12
CA ASP A 85 -2.38 9.22 26.90
C ASP A 85 -3.45 10.32 26.75
N ASP A 86 -3.35 11.10 25.69
CA ASP A 86 -4.51 11.73 25.10
C ASP A 86 -4.84 10.83 23.93
N ALA A 87 -5.63 9.77 24.20
CA ALA A 87 -6.50 9.18 23.20
C ALA A 87 -7.38 10.33 22.69
N ARG A 88 -6.83 11.11 21.77
CA ARG A 88 -7.46 12.30 21.24
C ARG A 88 -8.79 11.79 20.70
N PRO A 89 -9.94 12.23 21.24
CA PRO A 89 -11.20 11.68 20.81
C PRO A 89 -11.23 11.79 19.29
N ALA A 90 -11.61 10.69 18.63
CA ALA A 90 -11.81 10.66 17.19
C ALA A 90 -12.48 11.97 16.78
N PRO A 91 -12.02 12.68 15.74
CA PRO A 91 -12.60 13.95 15.37
C PRO A 91 -14.08 13.72 15.06
N ARG A 92 -14.93 13.99 16.06
CA ARG A 92 -16.37 13.92 15.91
C ARG A 92 -16.76 15.17 15.16
N GLY A 93 -17.55 14.99 14.10
CA GLY A 93 -18.24 16.12 13.48
C GLY A 93 -19.11 16.83 14.53
N ALA A 94 -19.58 18.04 14.22
CA ALA A 94 -20.51 18.77 15.09
C ALA A 94 -21.76 17.93 15.46
N ASP A 95 -22.09 16.96 14.61
CA ASP A 95 -23.27 16.09 14.67
C ASP A 95 -22.98 14.73 15.34
N GLY A 96 -21.78 14.55 15.92
CA GLY A 96 -21.37 13.32 16.60
C GLY A 96 -21.02 12.15 15.68
N THR A 97 -20.98 12.36 14.37
CA THR A 97 -20.54 11.35 13.38
C THR A 97 -19.02 11.25 13.34
N ILE A 98 -18.52 10.05 13.01
CA ILE A 98 -17.09 9.81 12.81
C ILE A 98 -16.69 10.42 11.46
N GLU A 99 -15.73 11.34 11.48
CA GLU A 99 -15.17 11.95 10.28
C GLU A 99 -13.75 11.44 10.02
N VAL A 100 -13.55 10.81 8.87
CA VAL A 100 -12.23 10.35 8.42
C VAL A 100 -11.68 11.32 7.39
N ARG A 101 -10.50 11.88 7.62
CA ARG A 101 -9.90 12.91 6.75
C ARG A 101 -8.64 12.39 6.08
N ALA A 102 -8.52 12.65 4.77
CA ALA A 102 -7.30 12.45 4.00
C ALA A 102 -6.88 13.75 3.32
N LYS A 103 -5.56 13.98 3.25
CA LYS A 103 -4.98 15.21 2.66
C LYS A 103 -3.83 14.88 1.73
N ALA A 104 -3.89 15.38 0.50
CA ALA A 104 -2.75 15.40 -0.42
C ALA A 104 -2.20 16.84 -0.52
N LYS A 105 -0.94 17.03 -0.12
CA LYS A 105 -0.27 18.34 -0.14
C LYS A 105 0.71 18.43 -1.31
N TYR A 106 0.94 19.67 -1.75
CA TYR A 106 1.87 20.03 -2.83
C TYR A 106 1.63 19.31 -4.17
N VAL A 107 0.38 18.97 -4.48
CA VAL A 107 0.03 18.32 -5.75
C VAL A 107 0.28 19.31 -6.89
N ARG A 108 0.95 18.86 -7.96
CA ARG A 108 1.36 19.71 -9.10
C ARG A 108 0.22 19.94 -10.10
N ILE A 109 -0.95 20.31 -9.59
CA ILE A 109 -2.13 20.64 -10.39
C ILE A 109 -2.64 22.02 -9.98
N ALA A 110 -3.16 22.77 -10.96
CA ALA A 110 -3.79 24.05 -10.68
C ALA A 110 -5.12 23.83 -9.92
N PRO A 111 -5.36 24.54 -8.80
CA PRO A 111 -6.53 24.32 -7.95
C PRO A 111 -7.86 24.31 -8.72
N ARG A 112 -8.02 25.23 -9.68
CA ARG A 112 -9.22 25.32 -10.53
C ARG A 112 -9.51 24.03 -11.30
N LYS A 113 -8.49 23.31 -11.79
CA LYS A 113 -8.68 22.07 -12.56
C LYS A 113 -9.08 20.91 -11.65
N ALA A 114 -8.52 20.86 -10.44
CA ALA A 114 -8.86 19.85 -9.46
C ALA A 114 -10.25 20.06 -8.85
N ARG A 115 -10.66 21.31 -8.63
CA ARG A 115 -12.00 21.64 -8.11
C ARG A 115 -13.12 21.08 -8.99
N LEU A 116 -13.00 21.22 -10.32
CA LEU A 116 -13.98 20.68 -11.27
C LEU A 116 -14.25 19.18 -11.05
N VAL A 117 -13.21 18.39 -10.79
CA VAL A 117 -13.36 16.95 -10.54
C VAL A 117 -13.86 16.69 -9.11
N MET A 118 -13.38 17.44 -8.12
CA MET A 118 -13.83 17.32 -6.73
C MET A 118 -15.32 17.65 -6.55
N ASP A 119 -15.85 18.61 -7.30
CA ASP A 119 -17.25 18.98 -7.24
C ASP A 119 -18.16 17.84 -7.76
N HIS A 120 -17.66 16.99 -8.68
CA HIS A 120 -18.41 15.84 -9.20
C HIS A 120 -18.48 14.66 -8.23
N VAL A 121 -17.55 14.53 -7.29
CA VAL A 121 -17.50 13.43 -6.30
C VAL A 121 -18.12 13.83 -4.96
N ARG A 122 -18.34 15.11 -4.70
CA ARG A 122 -18.93 15.60 -3.45
C ARG A 122 -20.31 15.00 -3.23
N GLY A 123 -20.56 14.44 -2.05
CA GLY A 123 -21.86 13.90 -1.66
C GLY A 123 -22.19 12.51 -2.22
N LYS A 124 -21.27 11.87 -2.95
CA LYS A 124 -21.45 10.50 -3.46
C LYS A 124 -20.90 9.46 -2.49
N ASN A 125 -21.39 8.23 -2.63
CA ASN A 125 -20.83 7.07 -1.95
C ASN A 125 -19.44 6.75 -2.52
N VAL A 126 -18.61 6.06 -1.74
CA VAL A 126 -17.24 5.71 -2.14
C VAL A 126 -17.22 4.87 -3.42
N GLY A 127 -18.13 3.90 -3.56
CA GLY A 127 -18.27 3.07 -4.77
C GLY A 127 -18.52 3.88 -6.03
N ASP A 128 -19.54 4.75 -6.00
CA ASP A 128 -19.88 5.63 -7.14
C ASP A 128 -18.75 6.61 -7.47
N ALA A 129 -18.09 7.15 -6.44
CA ALA A 129 -16.96 8.05 -6.62
C ALA A 129 -15.78 7.36 -7.31
N ARG A 130 -15.47 6.09 -6.95
CA ARG A 130 -14.44 5.28 -7.62
C ARG A 130 -14.75 5.11 -9.10
N ALA A 131 -15.98 4.72 -9.44
CA ALA A 131 -16.41 4.54 -10.83
C ALA A 131 -16.28 5.85 -11.62
N LEU A 132 -16.77 6.96 -11.05
CA LEU A 132 -16.73 8.26 -11.70
C LEU A 132 -15.28 8.73 -11.97
N LEU A 133 -14.40 8.60 -10.99
CA LEU A 133 -13.00 9.00 -11.12
C LEU A 133 -12.27 8.16 -12.17
N LYS A 134 -12.55 6.86 -12.24
CA LYS A 134 -11.96 5.95 -13.24
C LYS A 134 -12.31 6.33 -14.69
N HIS A 135 -13.52 6.84 -14.92
CA HIS A 135 -14.00 7.20 -16.26
C HIS A 135 -13.90 8.70 -16.58
N THR A 136 -13.38 9.52 -15.66
CA THR A 136 -13.23 10.96 -15.90
C THR A 136 -11.99 11.23 -16.75
N PRO A 137 -12.09 11.92 -17.91
CA PRO A 137 -10.97 12.15 -18.83
C PRO A 137 -9.98 13.23 -18.36
N ARG A 138 -10.11 13.73 -17.13
CA ARG A 138 -9.31 14.83 -16.59
C ARG A 138 -8.10 14.25 -15.85
N ALA A 139 -6.91 14.81 -16.09
CA ALA A 139 -5.68 14.39 -15.40
C ALA A 139 -5.76 14.49 -13.86
N ALA A 140 -6.58 15.41 -13.32
CA ALA A 140 -6.77 15.53 -11.88
C ALA A 140 -7.47 14.32 -11.25
N ALA A 141 -8.19 13.50 -12.03
CA ALA A 141 -8.89 12.34 -11.53
C ALA A 141 -7.94 11.28 -10.95
N GLY A 142 -6.75 11.09 -11.55
CA GLY A 142 -5.77 10.13 -11.06
C GLY A 142 -5.22 10.48 -9.67
N ASP A 143 -4.95 11.76 -9.41
CA ASP A 143 -4.49 12.21 -8.09
C ASP A 143 -5.60 12.13 -7.03
N ILE A 144 -6.85 12.41 -7.43
CA ILE A 144 -8.02 12.33 -6.54
C ILE A 144 -8.38 10.87 -6.23
N ALA A 145 -8.25 9.96 -7.19
CA ALA A 145 -8.48 8.53 -6.98
C ALA A 145 -7.55 7.96 -5.90
N LYS A 146 -6.25 8.27 -5.99
CA LYS A 146 -5.27 7.89 -4.95
C LYS A 146 -5.60 8.48 -3.59
N LEU A 147 -6.08 9.73 -3.56
CA LEU A 147 -6.50 10.37 -2.31
C LEU A 147 -7.74 9.70 -1.72
N LEU A 148 -8.69 9.28 -2.55
CA LEU A 148 -9.88 8.55 -2.12
C LEU A 148 -9.52 7.18 -1.56
N GLU A 149 -8.64 6.43 -2.23
CA GLU A 149 -8.12 5.14 -1.75
C GLU A 149 -7.41 5.30 -0.40
N SER A 150 -6.59 6.33 -0.24
CA SER A 150 -5.96 6.65 1.05
C SER A 150 -6.99 7.00 2.14
N ALA A 151 -8.09 7.66 1.79
CA ALA A 151 -9.15 7.98 2.74
C ALA A 151 -9.89 6.72 3.22
N VAL A 152 -10.17 5.78 2.31
CA VAL A 152 -10.80 4.49 2.62
C VAL A 152 -9.87 3.65 3.50
N ALA A 153 -8.60 3.52 3.13
CA ALA A 153 -7.63 2.78 3.94
C ALA A 153 -7.47 3.38 5.35
N ASN A 154 -7.59 4.71 5.50
CA ASN A 154 -7.58 5.34 6.83
C ASN A 154 -8.86 5.05 7.63
N ALA A 155 -9.99 4.88 6.96
CA ALA A 155 -11.26 4.55 7.60
C ALA A 155 -11.26 3.09 8.10
N GLU A 156 -10.79 2.16 7.27
CA GLU A 156 -10.63 0.75 7.61
C GLU A 156 -9.65 0.57 8.78
N ASN A 157 -8.42 1.08 8.66
CA ASN A 157 -7.35 0.76 9.61
C ASN A 157 -7.49 1.46 10.97
N ASN A 158 -8.07 2.66 11.03
CA ASN A 158 -8.11 3.44 12.29
C ASN A 158 -9.47 3.40 12.97
N PHE A 159 -10.54 3.14 12.22
CA PHE A 159 -11.91 3.21 12.73
C PHE A 159 -12.72 1.93 12.42
N GLU A 160 -12.11 0.94 11.75
CA GLU A 160 -12.74 -0.35 11.41
C GLU A 160 -14.09 -0.18 10.70
N LEU A 161 -14.20 0.88 9.89
CA LEU A 161 -15.42 1.20 9.15
C LEU A 161 -15.48 0.42 7.84
N ASP A 162 -16.67 -0.05 7.50
CA ASP A 162 -16.94 -0.70 6.21
C ASP A 162 -16.87 0.33 5.07
N PRO A 163 -16.05 0.11 4.02
CA PRO A 163 -15.95 0.98 2.85
C PRO A 163 -17.27 1.26 2.14
N ASP A 164 -18.21 0.31 2.16
CA ASP A 164 -19.45 0.39 1.41
C ASP A 164 -20.47 1.36 2.06
N GLU A 165 -20.36 1.58 3.37
CA GLU A 165 -21.20 2.51 4.13
C GLU A 165 -20.68 3.96 4.13
N LEU A 166 -19.50 4.18 3.55
CA LEU A 166 -18.82 5.48 3.55
C LEU A 166 -19.32 6.40 2.43
N LYS A 167 -19.52 7.66 2.81
CA LYS A 167 -19.91 8.74 1.92
C LYS A 167 -18.95 9.92 2.01
N ILE A 168 -18.71 10.59 0.88
CA ILE A 168 -17.90 11.81 0.82
C ILE A 168 -18.71 12.99 1.37
N ALA A 169 -18.45 13.38 2.62
CA ALA A 169 -19.10 14.51 3.27
C ALA A 169 -18.58 15.85 2.75
N ARG A 170 -17.25 16.02 2.72
CA ARG A 170 -16.59 17.25 2.29
C ARG A 170 -15.43 16.94 1.36
N ALA A 171 -15.40 17.63 0.23
CA ALA A 171 -14.31 17.56 -0.73
C ALA A 171 -13.99 18.97 -1.23
N PHE A 172 -12.79 19.45 -0.94
CA PHE A 172 -12.34 20.78 -1.32
C PHE A 172 -10.85 20.80 -1.68
N VAL A 173 -10.48 21.84 -2.43
CA VAL A 173 -9.12 22.04 -2.92
C VAL A 173 -8.69 23.47 -2.64
N ASP A 174 -7.62 23.58 -1.86
CA ASP A 174 -6.98 24.84 -1.53
C ASP A 174 -5.80 25.12 -2.47
N GLU A 175 -5.45 26.39 -2.56
CA GLU A 175 -4.26 26.82 -3.28
C GLU A 175 -3.00 26.52 -2.46
N GLY A 176 -2.03 25.87 -3.10
CA GLY A 176 -0.71 25.66 -2.55
C GLY A 176 0.29 26.74 -2.99
N PRO A 177 1.56 26.61 -2.60
CA PRO A 177 2.62 27.52 -3.04
C PRO A 177 2.71 27.60 -4.56
N THR A 178 2.76 28.83 -5.08
CA THR A 178 2.93 29.09 -6.51
C THR A 178 4.39 29.40 -6.82
N ILE A 179 4.98 28.58 -7.69
CA ILE A 179 6.34 28.76 -8.16
C ILE A 179 6.33 29.69 -9.37
N LYS A 180 7.13 30.76 -9.34
CA LYS A 180 7.28 31.72 -10.45
C LYS A 180 8.41 31.28 -11.39
N ARG A 181 8.18 31.34 -12.69
CA ARG A 181 9.18 31.20 -13.76
C ARG A 181 8.99 32.35 -14.74
N PHE A 182 10.04 32.83 -15.39
CA PHE A 182 9.92 33.90 -16.39
C PHE A 182 10.10 33.32 -17.78
N GLN A 183 9.29 33.78 -18.72
CA GLN A 183 9.44 33.45 -20.14
C GLN A 183 9.75 34.74 -20.92
N PRO A 184 10.82 34.76 -21.73
CA PRO A 184 11.13 35.89 -22.58
C PRO A 184 10.04 36.08 -23.65
N ARG A 185 9.77 37.34 -23.99
CA ARG A 185 8.79 37.77 -25.00
C ARG A 185 9.43 38.86 -25.88
N ALA A 186 8.74 39.24 -26.96
CA ALA A 186 9.18 40.28 -27.87
C ALA A 186 9.48 41.61 -27.14
N LEU A 187 10.37 42.42 -27.73
CA LEU A 187 10.77 43.75 -27.24
C LEU A 187 11.38 43.73 -25.81
N GLY A 188 12.19 42.72 -25.49
CA GLY A 188 12.87 42.62 -24.18
C GLY A 188 11.92 42.40 -22.99
N ARG A 189 10.65 42.08 -23.23
CA ARG A 189 9.65 41.87 -22.17
C ARG A 189 9.82 40.48 -21.56
N ALA A 190 9.60 40.36 -20.25
CA ALA A 190 9.56 39.07 -19.55
C ALA A 190 8.21 38.91 -18.82
N THR A 191 7.46 37.86 -19.15
CA THR A 191 6.18 37.57 -18.49
C THR A 191 6.32 36.39 -17.52
N PRO A 192 5.71 36.45 -16.32
CA PRO A 192 5.79 35.35 -15.36
C PRO A 192 4.80 34.22 -15.71
N ILE A 193 5.31 32.99 -15.82
CA ILE A 193 4.54 31.75 -15.79
C ILE A 193 4.40 31.30 -14.32
N LYS A 194 3.15 31.15 -13.87
CA LYS A 194 2.82 30.65 -12.53
C LYS A 194 2.63 29.13 -12.57
N LYS A 195 3.56 28.37 -11.99
CA LYS A 195 3.43 26.93 -11.75
C LYS A 195 2.73 26.74 -10.39
N ARG A 196 1.40 26.64 -10.44
CA ARG A 196 0.55 26.51 -9.25
C ARG A 196 0.57 25.08 -8.73
N THR A 197 0.52 24.94 -7.41
CA THR A 197 0.26 23.65 -6.74
C THR A 197 -1.06 23.75 -5.97
N SER A 198 -1.57 22.60 -5.54
CA SER A 198 -2.81 22.51 -4.77
C SER A 198 -2.68 21.63 -3.55
N HIS A 199 -3.57 21.85 -2.59
CA HIS A 199 -3.79 20.96 -1.46
C HIS A 199 -5.21 20.42 -1.54
N MET A 200 -5.36 19.11 -1.59
CA MET A 200 -6.67 18.45 -1.72
C MET A 200 -7.03 17.81 -0.38
N THR A 201 -8.27 17.99 0.05
CA THR A 201 -8.79 17.37 1.28
C THR A 201 -10.10 16.65 0.97
N ILE A 202 -10.18 15.37 1.35
CA ILE A 202 -11.41 14.57 1.34
C ILE A 202 -11.74 14.21 2.78
N THR A 203 -13.01 14.36 3.14
CA THR A 203 -13.58 13.91 4.43
C THR A 203 -14.69 12.91 4.13
N LEU A 204 -14.54 11.70 4.66
CA LEU A 204 -15.54 10.64 4.63
C LEU A 204 -16.33 10.65 5.95
N THR A 205 -17.59 10.29 5.86
CA THR A 205 -18.45 10.08 7.02
C THR A 205 -19.25 8.79 6.82
N THR A 206 -19.67 8.18 7.92
CA THR A 206 -20.62 7.07 7.89
C THR A 206 -22.00 7.61 7.58
N THR A 207 -22.74 6.91 6.73
CA THR A 207 -24.10 7.28 6.41
C THR A 207 -24.99 6.95 7.61
N LYS A 208 -25.29 7.92 8.47
CA LYS A 208 -26.54 7.84 9.24
C LYS A 208 -27.65 8.11 8.23
N GLU A 209 -28.56 7.16 8.08
CA GLU A 209 -29.78 7.39 7.30
C GLU A 209 -30.49 8.60 7.92
N ASP A 210 -30.36 9.76 7.27
CA ASP A 210 -31.17 10.92 7.57
C ASP A 210 -32.59 10.59 7.10
N GLY A 211 -33.35 9.93 7.97
CA GLY A 211 -34.78 9.70 7.78
C GLY A 211 -35.50 11.03 7.63
N ARG A 212 -35.94 11.32 6.41
CA ARG A 212 -37.02 12.25 6.07
C ARG A 212 -37.81 11.72 4.89
#